data_AF-A0A542KH02-F1
#
_entry.id   AF-A0A542KH02-F1
#
_cell.length_a   1.000
_cell.length_b   1.000
_cell.length_c   1.000
_cell.angle_alpha   90.00
_cell.angle_beta   90.00
_cell.angle_gamma   90.00
#
_symmetry.space_group_name_H-M   'P 1'
#
loop_
_entity.id
_entity.type
_entity.pdbx_description
1 polymer ?
#
loop_
_entity_poly.entity_id
_entity_poly.type
_entity_poly.pdbx_seq_one_letter_code
_entity_poly.pdbx_strand_id
1 'polypeptide(L)'
;MASYVAKYATKAAETTGTVDRRIGNKEALVLLDVPDHPARLIAACLDLHPLYPDRKLRDWAHMLGFRGHFSTKSRRYSTTLGALRQVRADYRAAQQRAALGLPDPDDAPEATTLTLAHWAYAGHGHTPGESWLAANIRRDIQHNRDTAREELPALLDLEGAAV
;
A
#
# COMPACT_ATOMS: atom_id res chain seq x y z
N MET A 1 11.38 6.89 -6.24
CA MET A 1 11.16 5.78 -7.20
C MET A 1 10.34 4.60 -6.67
N ALA A 2 10.51 4.13 -5.43
CA ALA A 2 9.80 2.93 -4.94
C ALA A 2 8.26 3.04 -4.87
N SER A 3 7.69 4.23 -4.60
CA SER A 3 6.23 4.43 -4.55
C SER A 3 5.59 4.36 -5.95
N TYR A 4 6.31 4.82 -6.99
CA TYR A 4 5.88 4.65 -8.38
C TYR A 4 5.86 3.15 -8.72
N VAL A 5 6.97 2.44 -8.50
CA VAL A 5 7.05 0.99 -8.76
C VAL A 5 5.98 0.20 -7.99
N ALA A 6 5.70 0.52 -6.72
CA ALA A 6 4.64 -0.13 -5.96
C ALA A 6 3.24 0.10 -6.56
N LYS A 7 2.94 1.34 -6.98
CA LYS A 7 1.68 1.69 -7.64
C LYS A 7 1.45 0.87 -8.91
N TYR A 8 2.49 0.72 -9.75
CA TYR A 8 2.37 -0.07 -10.98
C TYR A 8 2.44 -1.57 -10.72
N ALA A 9 3.11 -2.02 -9.65
CA ALA A 9 3.15 -3.44 -9.30
C ALA A 9 1.78 -3.98 -8.90
N THR A 10 1.02 -3.25 -8.06
CA THR A 10 -0.34 -3.67 -7.68
C THR A 10 -1.31 -3.54 -8.83
N LYS A 11 -1.20 -2.47 -9.64
CA LYS A 11 -2.06 -2.29 -10.81
C LYS A 11 -1.78 -3.32 -11.92
N ALA A 12 -0.52 -3.70 -12.13
CA ALA A 12 -0.15 -4.75 -13.07
C ALA A 12 -0.66 -6.12 -12.60
N ALA A 13 -0.62 -6.42 -11.30
CA ALA A 13 -1.16 -7.66 -10.76
C ALA A 13 -2.66 -7.83 -11.02
N GLU A 14 -3.44 -6.73 -11.02
CA GLU A 14 -4.88 -6.73 -11.33
C GLU A 14 -5.17 -6.81 -12.85
N THR A 15 -4.25 -6.37 -13.72
CA THR A 15 -4.52 -6.15 -15.16
C THR A 15 -3.72 -7.09 -16.08
N THR A 16 -3.22 -8.23 -15.59
CA THR A 16 -2.34 -9.10 -16.40
C THR A 16 -3.08 -9.75 -17.58
N GLY A 17 -4.42 -9.70 -17.63
CA GLY A 17 -5.22 -10.30 -18.71
C GLY A 17 -5.03 -11.82 -18.83
N THR A 18 -4.51 -12.44 -17.78
CA THR A 18 -4.31 -13.89 -17.68
C THR A 18 -5.55 -14.54 -17.09
N VAL A 19 -5.80 -15.78 -17.46
CA VAL A 19 -6.89 -16.56 -16.89
C VAL A 19 -6.66 -16.88 -15.42
N ASP A 20 -7.74 -16.83 -14.64
CA ASP A 20 -7.77 -17.17 -13.20
C ASP A 20 -7.71 -18.69 -12.94
N ARG A 21 -7.47 -19.49 -14.00
CA ARG A 21 -7.44 -20.95 -13.96
C ARG A 21 -6.21 -21.51 -14.65
N ARG A 22 -5.76 -22.68 -14.20
CA ARG A 22 -4.60 -23.39 -14.75
C ARG A 22 -4.77 -23.66 -16.25
N ILE A 23 -3.71 -23.39 -17.01
CA ILE A 23 -3.62 -23.71 -18.44
C ILE A 23 -2.75 -24.95 -18.59
N GLY A 24 -3.33 -26.05 -19.09
CA GLY A 24 -2.63 -27.31 -19.30
C GLY A 24 -1.94 -27.43 -20.66
N ASN A 25 -2.42 -26.71 -21.69
CA ASN A 25 -1.94 -26.82 -23.07
C ASN A 25 -1.94 -25.45 -23.78
N LYS A 26 -1.12 -25.31 -24.84
CA LYS A 26 -1.01 -24.05 -25.61
C LYS A 26 -2.29 -23.71 -26.38
N GLU A 27 -3.06 -24.71 -26.79
CA GLU A 27 -4.32 -24.54 -27.53
C GLU A 27 -5.37 -23.75 -26.73
N ALA A 28 -5.36 -23.89 -25.39
CA ALA A 28 -6.23 -23.10 -24.52
C ALA A 28 -5.96 -21.58 -24.62
N LEU A 29 -4.75 -21.15 -25.01
CA LEU A 29 -4.45 -19.71 -25.15
C LEU A 29 -5.27 -19.06 -26.27
N VAL A 30 -5.45 -19.79 -27.37
CA VAL A 30 -6.23 -19.32 -28.54
C VAL A 30 -7.72 -19.28 -28.20
N LEU A 31 -8.22 -20.27 -27.45
CA LEU A 31 -9.62 -20.35 -27.03
C LEU A 31 -10.02 -19.30 -25.99
N LEU A 32 -9.04 -18.79 -25.23
CA LEU A 32 -9.25 -17.85 -24.13
C LEU A 32 -9.02 -16.39 -24.52
N ASP A 33 -8.71 -16.12 -25.79
CA ASP A 33 -8.42 -14.78 -26.33
C ASP A 33 -7.40 -14.02 -25.45
N VAL A 34 -6.37 -14.73 -24.99
CA VAL A 34 -5.34 -14.16 -24.13
C VAL A 34 -4.48 -13.19 -24.96
N PRO A 35 -4.21 -11.96 -24.48
CA PRO A 35 -3.38 -11.02 -25.23
C PRO A 35 -2.00 -11.60 -25.58
N ASP A 36 -1.48 -11.22 -26.75
CA ASP A 36 -0.27 -11.81 -27.34
C ASP A 36 0.94 -11.89 -26.39
N HIS A 37 1.18 -10.84 -25.61
CA HIS A 37 2.34 -10.79 -24.73
C HIS A 37 2.23 -11.79 -23.56
N PRO A 38 1.16 -11.80 -22.75
CA PRO A 38 0.87 -12.87 -21.80
C PRO A 38 0.88 -14.28 -22.43
N ALA A 39 0.32 -14.46 -23.63
CA ALA A 39 0.30 -15.75 -24.30
C ALA A 39 1.73 -16.27 -24.59
N ARG A 40 2.64 -15.40 -25.04
CA ARG A 40 4.07 -15.74 -25.23
C ARG A 40 4.74 -16.15 -23.92
N LEU A 41 4.46 -15.45 -22.82
CA LEU A 41 5.02 -15.77 -21.50
C LEU A 41 4.50 -17.12 -20.98
N ILE A 42 3.22 -17.42 -21.16
CA ILE A 42 2.61 -18.70 -20.79
C ILE A 42 3.22 -19.83 -21.65
N ALA A 43 3.33 -19.64 -22.96
CA ALA A 43 3.95 -20.63 -23.86
C ALA A 43 5.41 -20.92 -23.45
N ALA A 44 6.19 -19.89 -23.13
CA ALA A 44 7.55 -20.04 -22.62
C ALA A 44 7.60 -20.84 -21.31
N CYS A 45 6.67 -20.61 -20.38
CA CYS A 45 6.57 -21.40 -19.15
C CYS A 45 6.31 -22.88 -19.43
N LEU A 46 5.45 -23.19 -20.42
CA LEU A 46 5.16 -24.56 -20.84
C LEU A 46 6.37 -25.23 -21.50
N ASP A 47 7.11 -24.49 -22.33
CA ASP A 47 8.31 -24.97 -23.04
C ASP A 47 9.51 -25.20 -22.10
N LEU A 48 9.66 -24.37 -21.07
CA LEU A 48 10.74 -24.48 -20.10
C LEU A 48 10.47 -25.52 -19.00
N HIS A 49 9.22 -25.91 -18.80
CA HIS A 49 8.86 -26.84 -17.71
C HIS A 49 9.63 -28.18 -17.76
N PRO A 50 9.83 -28.84 -18.93
CA PRO A 50 10.63 -30.06 -19.00
C PRO A 50 12.10 -29.88 -18.58
N LEU A 51 12.66 -28.67 -18.78
CA LEU A 51 14.04 -28.35 -18.38
C LEU A 51 14.16 -28.06 -16.87
N TYR A 52 13.07 -27.63 -16.23
CA TYR A 52 13.02 -27.24 -14.83
C TYR A 52 11.78 -27.83 -14.12
N PRO A 53 11.67 -29.16 -13.99
CA PRO A 53 10.46 -29.82 -13.48
C PRO A 53 10.11 -29.36 -12.05
N ASP A 54 11.11 -29.16 -11.19
CA ASP A 54 10.94 -28.75 -9.79
C ASP A 54 10.40 -27.32 -9.62
N ARG A 55 10.49 -26.49 -10.67
CA ARG A 55 10.02 -25.10 -10.64
C ARG A 55 8.50 -25.00 -10.83
N LYS A 56 7.84 -26.09 -11.24
CA LYS A 56 6.38 -26.13 -11.46
C LYS A 56 5.87 -25.05 -12.42
N LEU A 57 6.67 -24.68 -13.43
CA LEU A 57 6.34 -23.59 -14.37
C LEU A 57 5.01 -23.82 -15.08
N ARG A 58 4.69 -25.07 -15.43
CA ARG A 58 3.39 -25.45 -16.00
C ARG A 58 2.24 -25.20 -15.03
N ASP A 59 2.37 -25.60 -13.78
CA ASP A 59 1.31 -25.46 -12.77
C ASP A 59 0.92 -24.00 -12.53
N TRP A 60 1.90 -23.10 -12.67
CA TRP A 60 1.76 -21.65 -12.44
C TRP A 60 1.79 -20.84 -13.74
N ALA A 61 1.64 -21.46 -14.90
CA ALA A 61 1.77 -20.77 -16.19
C ALA A 61 0.73 -19.65 -16.34
N HIS A 62 -0.49 -19.88 -15.86
CA HIS A 62 -1.56 -18.88 -15.75
C HIS A 62 -1.20 -17.65 -14.88
N MET A 63 -0.22 -17.78 -13.98
CA MET A 63 0.38 -16.70 -13.19
C MET A 63 1.76 -16.30 -13.73
N LEU A 64 1.99 -16.48 -15.03
CA LEU A 64 3.27 -16.22 -15.72
C LEU A 64 4.46 -16.99 -15.11
N GLY A 65 4.21 -18.20 -14.62
CA GLY A 65 5.22 -19.08 -14.02
C GLY A 65 5.55 -18.75 -12.56
N PHE A 66 4.82 -17.83 -11.94
CA PHE A 66 5.12 -17.33 -10.60
C PHE A 66 4.18 -17.89 -9.53
N ARG A 67 4.74 -18.51 -8.49
CA ARG A 67 4.01 -19.22 -7.42
C ARG A 67 3.75 -18.35 -6.16
N GLY A 68 4.27 -17.12 -6.10
CA GLY A 68 4.48 -16.44 -4.81
C GLY A 68 4.24 -14.93 -4.80
N HIS A 69 5.01 -14.23 -3.95
CA HIS A 69 4.89 -12.78 -3.76
C HIS A 69 5.70 -12.03 -4.80
N PHE A 70 5.11 -11.04 -5.49
CA PHE A 70 5.76 -10.29 -6.57
C PHE A 70 7.14 -9.72 -6.19
N SER A 71 7.38 -9.50 -4.89
CA SER A 71 8.67 -9.14 -4.33
C SER A 71 9.42 -10.35 -3.75
N THR A 72 10.71 -10.47 -4.07
CA THR A 72 11.59 -11.42 -3.39
C THR A 72 11.83 -11.01 -1.93
N LYS A 73 11.61 -11.95 -0.99
CA LYS A 73 11.96 -11.81 0.44
C LYS A 73 13.40 -12.22 0.77
N SER A 74 14.18 -12.68 -0.22
CA SER A 74 15.58 -13.08 -0.04
C SER A 74 16.47 -11.87 0.22
N ARG A 75 17.27 -11.95 1.29
CA ARG A 75 18.29 -10.94 1.62
C ARG A 75 19.42 -10.86 0.57
N ARG A 76 19.62 -11.90 -0.25
CA ARG A 76 20.64 -11.93 -1.32
C ARG A 76 20.23 -11.12 -2.55
N TYR A 77 18.93 -11.03 -2.81
CA TYR A 77 18.39 -10.44 -4.04
C TYR A 77 17.44 -9.26 -3.78
N SER A 78 17.22 -8.90 -2.51
CA SER A 78 16.31 -7.83 -2.10
C SER A 78 16.83 -7.16 -0.82
N THR A 79 16.57 -5.87 -0.69
CA THR A 79 16.85 -5.09 0.53
C THR A 79 15.65 -5.13 1.48
N THR A 80 15.87 -4.79 2.75
CA THR A 80 14.79 -4.78 3.73
C THR A 80 13.92 -3.53 3.58
N LEU A 81 12.63 -3.64 3.89
CA LEU A 81 11.75 -2.48 3.99
C LEU A 81 12.25 -1.48 5.05
N GLY A 82 12.92 -1.96 6.10
CA GLY A 82 13.57 -1.12 7.12
C GLY A 82 14.65 -0.24 6.52
N ALA A 83 15.58 -0.82 5.76
CA ALA A 83 16.62 -0.06 5.05
C ALA A 83 16.01 0.97 4.08
N LEU A 84 14.96 0.60 3.34
CA LEU A 84 14.26 1.55 2.45
C LEU A 84 13.56 2.67 3.21
N ARG A 85 13.05 2.43 4.42
CA ARG A 85 12.44 3.47 5.27
C ARG A 85 13.51 4.39 5.83
N GLN A 86 14.64 3.85 6.28
CA GLN A 86 15.76 4.63 6.80
C GLN A 86 16.30 5.60 5.76
N VAL A 87 16.62 5.11 4.56
CA VAL A 87 17.08 5.95 3.44
C VAL A 87 16.10 7.09 3.12
N ARG A 88 14.79 6.86 3.25
CA ARG A 88 13.78 7.93 3.06
C ARG A 88 13.77 8.92 4.22
N ALA A 89 13.93 8.46 5.45
CA ALA A 89 14.02 9.31 6.63
C ALA A 89 15.25 10.22 6.52
N ASP A 90 16.40 9.65 6.19
CA ASP A 90 17.67 10.38 6.03
C ASP A 90 17.55 11.43 4.91
N TYR A 91 17.00 11.05 3.75
CA TYR A 91 16.75 11.99 2.65
C TYR A 91 15.82 13.14 3.05
N ARG A 92 14.75 12.86 3.80
CA ARG A 92 13.82 13.89 4.28
C ARG A 92 14.47 14.81 5.31
N ALA A 93 15.28 14.25 6.21
CA ALA A 93 16.04 15.02 7.19
C ALA A 93 17.05 15.95 6.51
N ALA A 94 17.78 15.47 5.50
CA ALA A 94 18.70 16.29 4.71
C ALA A 94 17.98 17.42 3.95
N GLN A 95 16.86 17.11 3.28
CA GLN A 95 16.01 18.10 2.61
C GLN A 95 15.53 19.19 3.58
N GLN A 96 15.05 18.80 4.77
CA GLN A 96 14.58 19.75 5.78
C GLN A 96 15.72 20.63 6.31
N ARG A 97 16.90 20.05 6.57
CA ARG A 97 18.09 20.82 6.97
C ARG A 97 18.47 21.85 5.92
N ALA A 98 18.55 21.45 4.66
CA ALA A 98 18.87 22.34 3.55
C ALA A 98 17.86 23.50 3.45
N ALA A 99 16.56 23.21 3.57
CA ALA A 99 15.51 24.23 3.57
C ALA A 99 15.62 25.21 4.76
N LEU A 100 16.17 24.75 5.90
CA LEU A 100 16.42 25.57 7.09
C LEU A 100 17.81 26.23 7.09
N GLY A 101 18.62 26.03 6.05
CA GLY A 101 20.00 26.55 5.99
C GLY A 101 20.94 25.96 7.04
N LEU A 102 20.62 24.77 7.57
CA LEU A 102 21.45 24.09 8.56
C LEU A 102 22.64 23.40 7.88
N PRO A 103 23.85 23.44 8.47
CA PRO A 103 25.02 22.75 7.93
C PRO A 103 24.81 21.22 7.88
N ASP A 104 25.48 20.58 6.92
CA ASP A 104 25.50 19.13 6.80
C ASP A 104 26.28 18.53 7.99
N PRO A 105 25.71 17.61 8.76
CA PRO A 105 26.46 16.90 9.81
C PRO A 105 27.71 16.19 9.28
N ASP A 106 27.75 15.78 8.01
CA ASP A 106 28.93 15.13 7.42
C ASP A 106 30.07 16.13 7.12
N ASP A 107 29.80 17.44 7.02
CA ASP A 107 30.82 18.49 6.80
C ASP A 107 31.66 18.76 8.06
N ALA A 108 31.14 18.38 9.24
CA ALA A 108 31.82 18.57 10.52
C ALA A 108 31.62 17.34 11.42
N PRO A 109 32.30 16.21 11.13
CA PRO A 109 32.12 14.95 11.88
C PRO A 109 32.50 15.05 13.36
N GLU A 110 33.33 16.03 13.72
CA GLU A 110 33.72 16.34 15.11
C GLU A 110 32.73 17.28 15.82
N ALA A 111 31.73 17.82 15.13
CA ALA A 111 30.75 18.73 15.72
C ALA A 111 29.84 17.97 16.69
N THR A 112 30.00 18.24 17.98
CA THR A 112 29.15 17.64 19.01
C THR A 112 27.75 18.27 18.94
N THR A 113 26.73 17.48 18.59
CA THR A 113 25.34 17.94 18.63
C THR A 113 24.88 18.06 20.08
N LEU A 114 24.57 19.28 20.53
CA LEU A 114 23.97 19.49 21.86
C LEU A 114 22.51 19.06 21.84
N THR A 115 22.23 17.87 22.38
CA THR A 115 20.87 17.35 22.51
C THR A 115 20.22 17.92 23.79
N LEU A 116 19.44 19.00 23.65
CA LEU A 116 18.63 19.52 24.75
C LEU A 116 17.37 18.67 24.92
N ALA A 117 17.45 17.62 25.72
CA ALA A 117 16.31 16.77 26.08
C ALA A 117 15.61 17.28 27.35
N HIS A 118 15.15 18.53 27.35
CA HIS A 118 14.33 19.03 28.46
C HIS A 118 12.85 18.76 28.18
N TRP A 119 12.31 17.76 28.89
CA TRP A 119 10.89 17.49 28.92
C TRP A 119 10.29 18.15 30.16
N ALA A 120 9.39 19.11 29.94
CA ALA A 120 8.54 19.65 30.99
C ALA A 120 7.18 18.97 30.91
N TYR A 121 6.60 18.67 32.07
CA TYR A 121 5.25 18.15 32.14
C TYR A 121 4.26 19.22 31.62
N ALA A 122 3.69 18.99 30.44
CA ALA A 122 2.78 19.93 29.79
C ALA A 122 1.33 19.86 30.32
N GLY A 123 1.03 18.91 31.21
CA GLY A 123 -0.31 18.66 31.73
C GLY A 123 -0.91 17.33 31.26
N HIS A 124 -2.09 17.03 31.78
CA HIS A 124 -2.92 15.88 31.41
C HIS A 124 -4.37 16.35 31.26
N GLY A 125 -5.12 15.70 30.38
CA GLY A 125 -6.49 16.11 30.07
C GLY A 125 -6.57 17.26 29.07
N HIS A 126 -7.78 17.74 28.87
CA HIS A 126 -8.04 18.82 27.93
C HIS A 126 -7.69 20.17 28.56
N THR A 127 -7.03 21.04 27.79
CA THR A 127 -7.01 22.47 28.12
C THR A 127 -8.45 23.01 28.22
N PRO A 128 -8.69 24.17 28.84
CA PRO A 128 -10.02 24.78 28.88
C PRO A 128 -10.64 24.95 27.48
N GLY A 129 -9.83 25.32 26.48
CA GLY A 129 -10.27 25.44 25.08
C GLY A 129 -10.61 24.10 24.43
N GLU A 130 -9.78 23.07 24.65
CA GLU A 130 -10.05 21.72 24.14
C GLU A 130 -11.26 21.07 24.82
N SER A 131 -11.51 21.39 26.10
CA SER A 131 -12.68 20.88 26.83
C SER A 131 -13.97 21.43 26.23
N TRP A 132 -13.98 22.73 25.91
CA TRP A 132 -15.09 23.37 25.20
C TRP A 132 -15.30 22.77 23.81
N LEU A 133 -14.22 22.57 23.05
CA LEU A 133 -14.29 21.97 21.71
C LEU A 133 -14.83 20.53 21.78
N ALA A 134 -14.33 19.70 22.69
CA ALA A 134 -14.78 18.33 22.88
C ALA A 134 -16.26 18.27 23.30
N ALA A 135 -16.71 19.20 24.13
CA ALA A 135 -18.11 19.32 24.53
C ALA A 135 -19.03 19.67 23.35
N ASN A 136 -18.60 20.55 22.45
CA ASN A 136 -19.37 20.89 21.25
C ASN A 136 -19.42 19.73 20.26
N ILE A 137 -18.29 19.07 19.98
CA ILE A 137 -18.28 17.88 19.11
C ILE A 137 -19.23 16.81 19.64
N ARG A 138 -19.24 16.57 20.96
CA ARG A 138 -20.17 15.63 21.59
C ARG A 138 -21.63 16.05 21.38
N ARG A 139 -21.94 17.34 21.54
CA ARG A 139 -23.28 17.89 21.34
C ARG A 139 -23.75 17.69 19.90
N ASP A 140 -22.90 18.01 18.92
CA ASP A 140 -23.22 17.89 17.50
C ASP A 140 -23.49 16.43 17.11
N ILE A 141 -22.66 15.50 17.59
CA ILE A 141 -22.86 14.06 17.37
C ILE A 141 -24.20 13.60 17.98
N GLN A 142 -24.52 14.07 19.19
CA GLN A 142 -25.77 13.71 19.85
C GLN A 142 -26.98 14.27 19.09
N HIS A 143 -26.93 15.55 18.72
CA HIS A 143 -27.97 16.19 17.94
C HIS A 143 -28.21 15.48 16.61
N ASN A 144 -27.16 15.18 15.85
CA ASN A 144 -27.27 14.45 14.59
C ASN A 144 -27.91 13.06 14.77
N ARG A 145 -27.64 12.37 15.88
CA ARG A 145 -28.25 11.07 16.19
C ARG A 145 -29.72 11.21 16.53
N ASP A 146 -30.08 12.24 17.30
CA ASP A 146 -31.46 12.47 17.71
C ASP A 146 -32.30 12.90 16.49
N THR A 147 -31.81 13.84 15.68
CA THR A 147 -32.41 14.19 14.38
C THR A 147 -32.55 12.99 13.46
N ALA A 148 -31.50 12.16 13.31
CA ALA A 148 -31.60 10.96 12.49
C ALA A 148 -32.66 9.96 13.00
N ARG A 149 -32.88 9.86 14.32
CA ARG A 149 -33.95 9.02 14.87
C ARG A 149 -35.33 9.60 14.64
N GLU A 150 -35.48 10.92 14.72
CA GLU A 150 -36.75 11.64 14.51
C GLU A 150 -37.19 11.62 13.04
N GLU A 151 -36.24 11.72 12.10
CA GLU A 151 -36.50 11.74 10.66
C GLU A 151 -36.67 10.33 10.04
N LEU A 152 -36.19 9.29 10.72
CA LEU A 152 -36.25 7.91 10.20
C LEU A 152 -37.68 7.42 9.90
N PRO A 153 -38.70 7.64 10.75
CA PRO A 153 -40.08 7.27 10.45
C PRO A 153 -40.65 8.02 9.24
N ALA A 154 -40.36 9.32 9.12
CA ALA A 154 -40.84 10.15 8.01
C ALA A 154 -40.24 9.69 6.67
N LEU A 155 -38.97 9.27 6.65
CA LEU A 155 -38.33 8.69 5.47
C LEU A 155 -38.93 7.31 5.10
N LEU A 156 -39.22 6.46 6.09
CA LEU A 156 -39.83 5.15 5.87
C LEU A 156 -41.28 5.26 5.36
N ASP A 157 -42.04 6.25 5.82
CA ASP A 157 -43.39 6.53 5.33
C ASP A 157 -43.39 7.02 3.87
N LEU A 158 -42.37 7.81 3.47
CA LEU A 158 -42.18 8.24 2.08
C LEU A 158 -41.75 7.09 1.16
N GLU A 159 -40.91 6.16 1.63
CA GLU A 159 -40.52 4.98 0.85
C GLU A 159 -41.67 3.95 0.74
N GLY A 160 -42.49 3.81 1.80
CA GLY A 160 -43.67 2.93 1.80
C GLY A 160 -44.83 3.43 0.92
N ALA A 161 -44.92 4.74 0.69
CA ALA A 161 -45.91 5.35 -0.21
C ALA A 161 -45.52 5.31 -1.70
N ALA A 162 -44.29 4.86 -2.02
CA ALA A 162 -43.76 4.77 -3.38
C ALA A 162 -43.91 3.37 -4.03
N VAL A 163 -44.72 2.47 -3.45
CA VAL A 163 -45.05 1.13 -3.97
C VAL A 163 -46.54 1.04 -4.27
#